data_AF-A0A6M0CF11-F1
#
_entry.id   AF-A0A6M0CF11-F1
#
_cell.length_a   1.000
_cell.length_b   1.000
_cell.length_c   1.000
_cell.angle_alpha   90.00
_cell.angle_beta   90.00
_cell.angle_gamma   90.00
#
_symmetry.space_group_name_H-M   'P 1'
#
loop_
_entity.id
_entity.type
_entity.pdbx_description
1 polymer ?
#
loop_
_entity_poly.entity_id
_entity_poly.type
_entity_poly.pdbx_seq_one_letter_code
_entity_poly.pdbx_strand_id
1 'polypeptide(L)'
;MKLTLEYSVNFEPIAPEQLAAYLQANGWHKNGYFLDHATIWHLSKDEGEEFEILLPLKTSLGDYETRIREAIFTLVELEKRNPLELLKDLMVSATNIQLQGIVIAIAEDNLKVKVNTLGVVLDKLRQVEIGLDKSDANLAIKAYQERLPIICKGDLIKEGDRFLLNNPHKFALDEF
;
A
#
# COMPACT_ATOMS: atom_id res chain seq x y z
N MET A 1 1.79 12.77 28.66
CA MET A 1 3.21 13.17 28.48
C MET A 1 3.44 13.26 26.98
N LYS A 2 3.68 14.47 26.46
CA LYS A 2 3.73 14.74 25.01
C LYS A 2 5.14 14.35 24.54
N LEU A 3 5.30 13.16 23.95
CA LEU A 3 6.57 12.69 23.40
C LEU A 3 6.89 13.51 22.14
N THR A 4 7.60 14.61 22.33
CA THR A 4 8.29 15.34 21.27
C THR A 4 9.53 14.53 20.90
N LEU A 5 9.38 13.49 20.08
CA LEU A 5 10.51 12.90 19.39
C LEU A 5 10.55 13.44 17.96
N GLU A 6 11.59 14.22 17.70
CA GLU A 6 12.05 14.63 16.38
C GLU A 6 12.52 13.40 15.59
N TYR A 7 11.62 12.50 15.23
CA TYR A 7 11.86 11.60 14.11
C TYR A 7 11.68 12.46 12.85
N SER A 8 12.80 12.94 12.31
CA SER A 8 12.92 13.48 10.95
C SER A 8 12.74 12.38 9.89
N VAL A 9 11.76 11.50 10.09
CA VAL A 9 11.35 10.51 9.11
C VAL A 9 10.32 11.20 8.26
N ASN A 10 10.65 11.43 7.01
CA ASN A 10 9.72 11.95 6.03
C ASN A 10 8.73 10.83 5.73
N PHE A 11 7.58 10.84 6.40
CA PHE A 11 6.51 9.88 6.13
C PHE A 11 5.95 10.23 4.75
N GLU A 12 6.19 9.39 3.74
CA GLU A 12 5.37 9.46 2.53
C GLU A 12 3.90 9.38 2.98
N PRO A 13 2.97 10.18 2.42
CA PRO A 13 1.59 10.14 2.86
C PRO A 13 1.03 8.73 2.64
N ILE A 14 0.74 8.02 3.72
CA ILE A 14 0.08 6.72 3.73
C ILE A 14 -1.37 6.98 3.37
N ALA A 15 -1.94 6.27 2.41
CA ALA A 15 -3.34 6.44 2.07
C ALA A 15 -4.23 5.90 3.22
N PRO A 16 -5.37 6.52 3.54
CA PRO A 16 -6.26 6.05 4.61
C PRO A 16 -6.60 4.57 4.52
N GLU A 17 -6.80 4.09 3.29
CA GLU A 17 -7.19 2.72 2.98
C GLU A 17 -6.09 1.71 3.36
N GLN A 18 -4.82 2.09 3.23
CA GLN A 18 -3.69 1.23 3.60
C GLN A 18 -3.65 1.02 5.12
N LEU A 19 -3.79 2.12 5.87
CA LEU A 19 -3.81 2.06 7.32
C LEU A 19 -5.06 1.32 7.81
N ALA A 20 -6.23 1.54 7.19
CA ALA A 20 -7.45 0.77 7.49
C ALA A 20 -7.26 -0.74 7.26
N ALA A 21 -6.69 -1.14 6.12
CA ALA A 21 -6.44 -2.55 5.81
C ALA A 21 -5.49 -3.19 6.82
N TYR A 22 -4.43 -2.47 7.19
CA TYR A 22 -3.50 -2.91 8.23
C TYR A 22 -4.17 -3.08 9.59
N LEU A 23 -4.92 -2.08 10.04
CA LEU A 23 -5.65 -2.14 11.31
C LEU A 23 -6.56 -3.36 11.36
N GLN A 24 -7.37 -3.55 10.32
CA GLN A 24 -8.27 -4.70 10.22
C GLN A 24 -7.53 -6.04 10.24
N ALA A 25 -6.42 -6.17 9.50
CA ALA A 25 -5.61 -7.38 9.47
C ALA A 25 -4.94 -7.70 10.83
N ASN A 26 -4.68 -6.66 11.64
CA ASN A 26 -4.04 -6.78 12.95
C ASN A 26 -5.05 -6.74 14.12
N GLY A 27 -6.30 -7.12 13.86
CA GLY A 27 -7.30 -7.34 14.92
C GLY A 27 -7.99 -6.08 15.44
N TRP A 28 -7.76 -4.92 14.82
CA TRP A 28 -8.52 -3.72 15.15
C TRP A 28 -9.92 -3.79 14.55
N HIS A 29 -10.88 -3.22 15.29
CA HIS A 29 -12.27 -3.15 14.89
C HIS A 29 -12.69 -1.71 14.62
N LYS A 30 -13.36 -1.48 13.48
CA LYS A 30 -13.97 -0.19 13.17
C LYS A 30 -15.27 -0.04 13.96
N ASN A 31 -15.28 0.86 14.93
CA ASN A 31 -16.41 1.04 15.84
C ASN A 31 -17.33 2.20 15.43
N GLY A 32 -16.96 2.97 14.41
CA GLY A 32 -17.85 3.99 13.86
C GLY A 32 -17.14 5.05 13.05
N TYR A 33 -17.82 6.19 12.94
CA TYR A 33 -17.34 7.39 12.29
C TYR A 33 -17.24 8.52 13.32
N PHE A 34 -16.20 9.33 13.19
CA PHE A 34 -16.13 10.63 13.84
C PHE A 34 -16.54 11.69 12.83
N LEU A 35 -17.79 12.14 12.95
CA LEU A 35 -18.46 12.98 11.96
C LEU A 35 -18.34 12.38 10.54
N ASP A 36 -18.02 13.19 9.55
CA ASP A 36 -17.80 12.81 8.15
C ASP A 36 -16.31 12.87 7.76
N HIS A 37 -15.40 12.96 8.74
CA HIS A 37 -13.98 13.22 8.51
C HIS A 37 -13.07 12.07 8.89
N ALA A 38 -13.47 11.19 9.80
CA ALA A 38 -12.63 10.09 10.27
C ALA A 38 -13.43 8.83 10.64
N THR A 39 -12.73 7.71 10.77
CA THR A 39 -13.23 6.47 11.36
C THR A 39 -12.55 6.19 12.68
N ILE A 40 -13.29 5.61 13.62
CA ILE A 40 -12.80 5.25 14.96
C ILE A 40 -12.49 3.76 14.97
N TRP A 41 -11.26 3.41 15.34
CA TRP A 41 -10.77 2.04 15.40
C TRP A 41 -10.34 1.70 16.82
N HIS A 42 -10.77 0.54 17.31
CA HIS A 42 -10.41 0.04 18.63
C HIS A 42 -9.67 -1.29 18.57
N LEU A 43 -8.75 -1.48 19.50
CA LEU A 43 -8.15 -2.77 19.82
C LEU A 43 -8.25 -3.00 21.33
N SER A 44 -8.91 -4.09 21.71
CA SER A 44 -8.97 -4.55 23.10
C SER A 44 -7.97 -5.69 23.31
N LYS A 45 -7.13 -5.61 24.34
CA LYS A 45 -6.24 -6.70 24.76
C LYS A 45 -6.73 -7.36 26.05
N ASP A 46 -6.28 -8.60 26.29
CA ASP A 46 -6.68 -9.44 27.43
C ASP A 46 -6.45 -8.80 28.81
N GLU A 47 -5.58 -7.80 28.90
CA GLU A 47 -5.26 -7.07 30.15
C GLU A 47 -6.16 -5.85 30.41
N GLY A 48 -7.20 -5.65 29.60
CA GLY A 48 -8.11 -4.49 29.73
C GLY A 48 -7.55 -3.18 29.19
N GLU A 49 -6.40 -3.23 28.51
CA GLU A 49 -5.90 -2.11 27.70
C GLU A 49 -6.74 -1.98 26.43
N GLU A 50 -7.30 -0.79 26.22
CA GLU A 50 -8.00 -0.41 25.00
C GLU A 50 -7.22 0.70 24.30
N PHE A 51 -6.95 0.50 23.02
CA PHE A 51 -6.31 1.48 22.16
C PHE A 51 -7.32 2.03 21.18
N GLU A 52 -7.24 3.33 20.90
CA GLU A 52 -8.08 4.03 19.92
C GLU A 52 -7.21 4.68 18.85
N ILE A 53 -7.60 4.53 17.59
CA ILE A 53 -7.03 5.27 16.46
C ILE A 53 -8.16 6.00 15.73
N LEU A 54 -7.98 7.32 15.57
CA LEU A 54 -8.79 8.15 14.68
C LEU A 54 -8.13 8.19 13.31
N LEU A 55 -8.73 7.49 12.34
CA LEU A 55 -8.24 7.39 10.98
C LEU A 55 -8.96 8.39 10.05
N PRO A 56 -8.28 9.45 9.56
CA PRO A 56 -8.89 10.42 8.64
C PRO A 56 -9.30 9.76 7.33
N LEU A 57 -10.43 10.19 6.76
CA LEU A 57 -10.98 9.65 5.52
C LEU A 57 -10.41 10.29 4.25
N LYS A 58 -9.77 11.47 4.35
CA LYS A 58 -9.34 12.26 3.20
C LYS A 58 -7.98 12.91 3.46
N THR A 59 -7.10 12.84 2.46
CA THR A 59 -5.77 13.50 2.47
C THR A 59 -5.86 15.03 2.43
N SER A 60 -7.01 15.59 2.04
CA SER A 60 -7.26 17.04 1.96
C SER A 60 -7.58 17.70 3.32
N LEU A 61 -7.65 16.94 4.41
CA LEU A 61 -7.94 17.47 5.75
C LEU A 61 -6.71 18.20 6.31
N GLY A 62 -6.93 19.34 6.97
CA GLY A 62 -5.84 20.22 7.43
C GLY A 62 -4.92 19.59 8.49
N ASP A 63 -5.43 18.65 9.28
CA ASP A 63 -4.68 17.91 10.29
C ASP A 63 -4.33 16.47 9.87
N TYR A 64 -4.50 16.13 8.59
CA TYR A 64 -4.29 14.80 8.04
C TYR A 64 -2.95 14.19 8.46
N GLU A 65 -1.86 14.91 8.22
CA GLU A 65 -0.51 14.42 8.52
C GLU A 65 -0.32 14.17 10.03
N THR A 66 -0.91 15.02 10.88
CA THR A 66 -0.81 14.89 12.33
C THR A 66 -1.55 13.65 12.81
N ARG A 67 -2.76 13.40 12.28
CA ARG A 67 -3.56 12.21 12.62
C ARG A 67 -2.92 10.91 12.15
N ILE A 68 -2.37 10.88 10.94
CA ILE A 68 -1.61 9.72 10.45
C ILE A 68 -0.40 9.48 11.35
N ARG A 69 0.37 10.53 11.67
CA ARG A 69 1.54 10.42 12.55
C ARG A 69 1.18 9.85 13.93
N GLU A 70 0.10 10.32 14.54
CA GLU A 70 -0.39 9.79 15.82
C GLU A 70 -0.76 8.31 15.71
N ALA A 71 -1.51 7.91 14.68
CA ALA A 71 -1.87 6.51 14.47
C ALA A 71 -0.62 5.61 14.34
N ILE A 72 0.40 6.05 13.60
CA ILE A 72 1.67 5.33 13.46
C ILE A 72 2.38 5.20 14.80
N PHE A 73 2.45 6.26 15.60
CA PHE A 73 3.08 6.20 16.91
C PHE A 73 2.34 5.25 17.86
N THR A 74 1.00 5.27 17.87
CA THR A 74 0.21 4.30 18.64
C THR A 74 0.56 2.87 18.27
N LEU A 75 0.66 2.55 16.97
CA LEU A 75 1.04 1.22 16.49
C LEU A 75 2.49 0.85 16.87
N VAL A 76 3.44 1.77 16.71
CA VAL A 76 4.86 1.57 17.09
C VAL A 76 4.99 1.23 18.58
N GLU A 77 4.33 2.01 19.44
CA GLU A 77 4.36 1.81 20.89
C GLU A 77 3.69 0.48 21.29
N LEU A 78 2.52 0.21 20.70
CA LEU A 78 1.73 -0.99 20.98
C LEU A 78 2.45 -2.28 20.55
N GLU A 79 3.02 -2.28 19.35
CA GLU A 79 3.65 -3.45 18.75
C GLU A 79 5.12 -3.61 19.18
N LYS A 80 5.69 -2.59 19.85
CA LYS A 80 7.11 -2.53 20.22
C LYS A 80 8.03 -2.73 19.01
N ARG A 81 7.63 -2.19 17.85
CA ARG A 81 8.34 -2.36 16.58
C ARG A 81 9.07 -1.08 16.17
N ASN A 82 10.04 -1.23 15.28
CA ASN A 82 10.71 -0.09 14.67
C ASN A 82 9.74 0.65 13.72
N PRO A 83 9.67 2.00 13.75
CA PRO A 83 8.81 2.76 12.86
C PRO A 83 9.02 2.47 11.37
N LEU A 84 10.26 2.27 10.91
CA LEU A 84 10.54 1.97 9.51
C LEU A 84 10.04 0.58 9.09
N GLU A 85 10.07 -0.40 10.00
CA GLU A 85 9.52 -1.74 9.73
C GLU A 85 8.00 -1.72 9.67
N LEU A 86 7.34 -0.99 10.58
CA LEU A 86 5.89 -0.77 10.52
C LEU A 86 5.49 -0.05 9.23
N LEU A 87 6.26 0.99 8.82
CA LEU A 87 5.99 1.70 7.56
C LEU A 87 6.14 0.79 6.34
N LYS A 88 7.10 -0.13 6.33
CA LYS A 88 7.20 -1.14 5.26
C LYS A 88 5.92 -1.97 5.22
N ASP A 89 5.46 -2.47 6.36
CA ASP A 89 4.26 -3.29 6.44
C ASP A 89 2.98 -2.52 6.05
N LEU A 90 2.89 -1.24 6.39
CA LEU A 90 1.78 -0.37 5.98
C LEU A 90 1.80 -0.02 4.49
N MET A 91 2.99 -0.01 3.90
CA MET A 91 3.16 0.18 2.45
C MET A 91 2.94 -1.13 1.67
N VAL A 92 2.76 -2.26 2.36
CA VAL A 92 2.55 -3.61 1.82
C VAL A 92 1.12 -4.06 2.13
N SER A 93 0.49 -4.79 1.20
CA SER A 93 -0.80 -5.48 1.35
C SER A 93 -2.05 -4.70 0.97
N ALA A 94 -1.99 -3.93 -0.11
CA ALA A 94 -3.23 -3.63 -0.83
C ALA A 94 -3.60 -4.86 -1.68
N THR A 95 -4.62 -5.60 -1.26
CA THR A 95 -5.03 -6.83 -1.94
C THR A 95 -5.88 -6.52 -3.16
N ASN A 96 -5.66 -7.27 -4.25
CA ASN A 96 -6.44 -7.20 -5.48
C ASN A 96 -6.62 -5.77 -6.05
N ILE A 97 -5.59 -4.94 -5.95
CA ILE A 97 -5.57 -3.61 -6.56
C ILE A 97 -5.54 -3.72 -8.09
N GLN A 98 -5.92 -2.64 -8.76
CA GLN A 98 -5.66 -2.49 -10.19
C GLN A 98 -4.45 -1.58 -10.38
N LEU A 99 -3.43 -2.10 -11.04
CA LEU A 99 -2.30 -1.35 -11.57
C LEU A 99 -2.64 -0.97 -13.02
N GLN A 100 -2.57 0.33 -13.31
CA GLN A 100 -2.58 0.85 -14.68
C GLN A 100 -1.23 1.53 -14.93
N GLY A 101 -0.54 1.19 -16.02
CA GLY A 101 0.81 1.69 -16.25
C GLY A 101 1.40 1.34 -17.60
N ILE A 102 2.68 1.68 -17.78
CA ILE A 102 3.46 1.40 -18.98
C ILE A 102 4.57 0.43 -18.62
N VAL A 103 4.79 -0.58 -19.49
CA VAL A 103 5.95 -1.46 -19.36
C VAL A 103 7.22 -0.68 -19.73
N ILE A 104 8.19 -0.65 -18.81
CA ILE A 104 9.46 0.08 -18.97
C ILE A 104 10.66 -0.85 -19.17
N ALA A 105 10.57 -2.11 -18.72
CA ALA A 105 11.58 -3.13 -19.00
C ALA A 105 10.98 -4.53 -18.87
N ILE A 106 11.56 -5.48 -19.60
CA ILE A 106 11.22 -6.90 -19.55
C ILE A 106 12.51 -7.69 -19.33
N ALA A 107 12.47 -8.64 -18.41
CA ALA A 107 13.52 -9.62 -18.20
C ALA A 107 12.89 -11.02 -18.16
N GLU A 108 13.54 -11.99 -18.78
CA GLU A 108 13.13 -13.38 -18.68
C GLU A 108 13.93 -14.08 -17.58
N ASP A 109 13.21 -14.80 -16.73
CA ASP A 109 13.76 -15.78 -15.78
C ASP A 109 13.26 -17.17 -16.22
N ASN A 110 13.92 -18.26 -15.78
CA ASN A 110 13.65 -19.61 -16.27
C ASN A 110 12.18 -20.06 -16.15
N LEU A 111 11.43 -19.48 -15.21
CA LEU A 111 10.04 -19.84 -14.90
C LEU A 111 9.01 -18.73 -15.18
N LYS A 112 9.41 -17.45 -15.21
CA LYS A 112 8.49 -16.30 -15.31
C LYS A 112 9.09 -15.18 -16.16
N VAL A 113 8.21 -14.39 -16.76
CA VAL A 113 8.58 -13.13 -17.41
C VAL A 113 8.43 -12.00 -16.39
N LYS A 114 9.54 -11.39 -16.00
CA LYS A 114 9.57 -10.23 -15.11
C LYS A 114 9.33 -8.97 -15.92
N VAL A 115 8.29 -8.24 -15.56
CA VAL A 115 7.89 -7.00 -16.21
C VAL A 115 8.02 -5.87 -15.20
N ASN A 116 8.91 -4.92 -15.48
CA ASN A 116 8.96 -3.67 -14.74
C ASN A 116 8.03 -2.66 -15.40
N THR A 117 7.17 -2.06 -14.59
CA THR A 117 6.18 -1.08 -15.02
C THR A 117 6.36 0.22 -14.27
N LEU A 118 5.99 1.32 -14.91
CA LEU A 118 5.72 2.59 -14.24
C LEU A 118 4.21 2.82 -14.29
N GLY A 119 3.54 2.79 -13.14
CA GLY A 119 2.09 2.84 -13.09
C GLY A 119 1.56 3.54 -11.85
N VAL A 120 0.27 3.88 -11.89
CA VAL A 120 -0.41 4.52 -10.77
C VAL A 120 -0.93 3.44 -9.84
N VAL A 121 -0.50 3.52 -8.58
CA VAL A 121 -0.97 2.65 -7.51
C VAL A 121 -1.21 3.50 -6.27
N LEU A 122 -2.44 3.45 -5.75
CA LEU A 122 -2.87 4.25 -4.59
C LEU A 122 -2.55 5.74 -4.80
N ASP A 123 -2.99 6.28 -5.93
CA ASP A 123 -2.82 7.67 -6.36
C ASP A 123 -1.37 8.17 -6.49
N LYS A 124 -0.39 7.25 -6.52
CA LYS A 124 1.03 7.59 -6.70
C LYS A 124 1.62 6.83 -7.87
N LEU A 125 2.42 7.54 -8.66
CA LEU A 125 3.22 6.94 -9.72
C LEU A 125 4.38 6.16 -9.09
N ARG A 126 4.45 4.86 -9.33
CA ARG A 126 5.43 3.96 -8.74
C ARG A 126 5.98 2.98 -9.77
N GLN A 127 7.23 2.57 -9.58
CA GLN A 127 7.79 1.45 -10.32
C GLN A 127 7.35 0.15 -9.65
N VAL A 128 6.72 -0.75 -10.42
CA VAL A 128 6.17 -2.02 -9.94
C VAL A 128 6.67 -3.16 -10.82
N GLU A 129 7.26 -4.18 -10.20
CA GLU A 129 7.66 -5.43 -10.84
C GLU A 129 6.50 -6.43 -10.81
N ILE A 130 6.24 -7.09 -11.93
CA ILE A 130 5.20 -8.09 -12.11
C ILE A 130 5.85 -9.37 -12.61
N GLY A 131 5.61 -10.49 -11.92
CA GLY A 131 6.05 -11.81 -12.36
C GLY A 131 4.96 -12.53 -13.15
N LEU A 132 4.96 -12.37 -14.46
CA LEU A 132 3.98 -12.97 -15.37
C LEU A 132 4.32 -14.42 -15.75
N ASP A 133 3.28 -15.19 -16.01
CA ASP A 133 3.41 -16.51 -16.62
C ASP A 133 3.66 -16.39 -18.13
N LYS A 134 4.19 -17.45 -18.75
CA LYS A 134 4.56 -17.44 -20.18
C LYS A 134 3.38 -17.15 -21.13
N SER A 135 2.13 -17.40 -20.71
CA SER A 135 0.92 -17.06 -21.47
C SER A 135 0.79 -15.55 -21.73
N ASP A 136 1.24 -14.71 -20.79
CA ASP A 136 1.07 -13.26 -20.86
C ASP A 136 2.32 -12.54 -21.43
N ALA A 137 3.38 -13.29 -21.69
CA ALA A 137 4.67 -12.79 -22.17
C ALA A 137 4.54 -12.00 -23.49
N ASN A 138 3.81 -12.55 -24.46
CA ASN A 138 3.63 -11.90 -25.77
C ASN A 138 2.91 -10.56 -25.63
N LEU A 139 1.94 -10.47 -24.72
CA LEU A 139 1.20 -9.24 -24.49
C LEU A 139 2.07 -8.18 -23.82
N ALA A 140 2.91 -8.58 -22.86
CA ALA A 140 3.88 -7.69 -22.23
C ALA A 140 4.92 -7.16 -23.22
N ILE A 141 5.45 -8.03 -24.09
CA ILE A 141 6.38 -7.65 -25.17
C ILE A 141 5.72 -6.64 -26.10
N LYS A 142 4.48 -6.91 -26.53
CA LYS A 142 3.72 -5.97 -27.37
C LYS A 142 3.54 -4.62 -26.68
N ALA A 143 3.07 -4.62 -25.42
CA ALA A 143 2.88 -3.40 -24.65
C ALA A 143 4.17 -2.58 -24.53
N TYR A 144 5.30 -3.25 -24.29
CA TYR A 144 6.61 -2.62 -24.24
C TYR A 144 7.01 -2.01 -25.59
N GLN A 145 6.98 -2.79 -26.67
CA GLN A 145 7.44 -2.36 -27.99
C GLN A 145 6.58 -1.22 -28.56
N GLU A 146 5.27 -1.32 -28.40
CA GLU A 146 4.30 -0.35 -28.94
C GLU A 146 3.97 0.78 -27.94
N ARG A 147 4.59 0.78 -26.75
CA ARG A 147 4.33 1.74 -25.65
C ARG A 147 2.85 1.85 -25.28
N LEU A 148 2.16 0.71 -25.32
CA LEU A 148 0.74 0.63 -24.96
C LEU A 148 0.58 0.53 -23.44
N PRO A 149 -0.42 1.21 -22.87
CA PRO A 149 -0.77 1.05 -21.46
C PRO A 149 -1.28 -0.37 -21.18
N ILE A 150 -1.01 -0.85 -19.97
CA ILE A 150 -1.48 -2.12 -19.46
C ILE A 150 -2.34 -1.90 -18.22
N ILE A 151 -3.26 -2.83 -18.01
CA ILE A 151 -3.90 -3.05 -16.71
C ILE A 151 -3.48 -4.42 -16.19
N CYS A 152 -3.31 -4.53 -14.88
CA CYS A 152 -3.10 -5.79 -14.19
C CYS A 152 -3.69 -5.71 -12.79
N LYS A 153 -4.22 -6.83 -12.28
CA LYS A 153 -4.67 -6.92 -10.89
C LYS A 153 -3.78 -7.83 -10.08
N GLY A 154 -3.65 -7.55 -8.79
CA GLY A 154 -2.88 -8.37 -7.87
C GLY A 154 -2.71 -7.71 -6.52
N ASP A 155 -1.89 -8.33 -5.69
CA ASP A 155 -1.60 -7.88 -4.33
C ASP A 155 -0.31 -7.06 -4.35
N LEU A 156 -0.40 -5.78 -3.98
CA LEU A 156 0.78 -4.92 -3.95
C LEU A 156 1.59 -5.19 -2.69
N ILE A 157 2.85 -5.54 -2.88
CA ILE A 157 3.82 -5.80 -1.82
C ILE A 157 5.03 -4.89 -2.03
N LYS A 158 5.53 -4.25 -0.97
CA LYS A 158 6.83 -3.57 -0.98
C LYS A 158 7.92 -4.49 -0.42
N GLU A 159 8.86 -4.92 -1.26
CA GLU A 159 10.06 -5.65 -0.85
C GLU A 159 11.28 -4.72 -0.92
N GLY A 160 11.74 -4.24 0.24
CA GLY A 160 12.81 -3.24 0.31
C GLY A 160 12.40 -1.93 -0.35
N ASP A 161 13.13 -1.52 -1.39
CA ASP A 161 12.83 -0.32 -2.20
C ASP A 161 11.99 -0.62 -3.45
N ARG A 162 11.58 -1.88 -3.66
CA ARG A 162 10.82 -2.32 -4.84
C ARG A 162 9.36 -2.56 -4.49
N PHE A 163 8.46 -2.21 -5.40
CA PHE A 163 7.08 -2.68 -5.35
C PHE A 163 6.92 -3.89 -6.27
N LEU A 164 6.24 -4.91 -5.77
CA LEU A 164 5.90 -6.13 -6.46
C LEU A 164 4.38 -6.23 -6.55
N LEU A 165 3.87 -6.63 -7.71
CA LEU A 165 2.49 -7.07 -7.86
C LEU A 165 2.46 -8.60 -7.76
N ASN A 166 2.12 -9.10 -6.58
CA ASN A 166 2.00 -10.52 -6.32
C ASN A 166 0.64 -11.06 -6.78
N ASN A 167 0.55 -12.37 -7.04
CA ASN A 167 -0.64 -13.02 -7.61
C ASN A 167 -1.25 -12.25 -8.81
N PRO A 168 -0.42 -11.89 -9.82
CA PRO A 168 -0.91 -11.09 -10.93
C PRO A 168 -1.96 -11.86 -11.73
N HIS A 169 -3.05 -11.19 -12.07
CA HIS A 169 -4.14 -11.74 -12.87
C HIS A 169 -4.83 -10.62 -13.65
N LYS A 170 -5.59 -10.98 -14.68
CA LYS A 170 -6.21 -10.01 -15.61
C LYS A 170 -5.19 -9.04 -16.22
N PHE A 171 -4.00 -9.53 -16.57
CA PHE A 171 -3.04 -8.75 -17.33
C PHE A 171 -3.59 -8.53 -18.75
N ALA A 172 -3.77 -7.28 -19.13
CA ALA A 172 -4.34 -6.90 -20.43
C ALA A 172 -3.74 -5.58 -20.92
N LEU A 173 -3.86 -5.31 -22.22
CA LEU A 173 -3.70 -3.96 -22.74
C LEU A 173 -4.88 -3.11 -22.25
N ASP A 174 -4.58 -1.89 -21.86
CA ASP A 174 -5.57 -0.90 -21.47
C ASP A 174 -6.10 -0.21 -22.73
N GLU A 175 -7.06 -0.85 -23.38
CA GLU A 175 -7.80 -0.27 -24.49
C GLU A 175 -8.86 0.67 -23.90
N PHE A 176 -8.68 1.98 -24.15
CA PHE A 176 -9.51 3.09 -23.66
C PHE A 176 -11.03 2.84 -23.68
#